data_AF-A0A2V8PC33-F1
#
_entry.id   AF-A0A2V8PC33-F1
#
_cell.length_a   1.000
_cell.length_b   1.000
_cell.length_c   1.000
_cell.angle_alpha   90.00
_cell.angle_beta   90.00
_cell.angle_gamma   90.00
#
_symmetry.space_group_name_H-M   'P 1'
#
loop_
_entity.id
_entity.type
_entity.pdbx_description
1 polymer ?
#
loop_
_entity_poly.entity_id
_entity_poly.type
_entity_poly.pdbx_seq_one_letter_code
_entity_poly.pdbx_strand_id
1 'polypeptide(L)' 'MPHTESLLRAASRITRERAAAEDLVQETLLGAWRAFDQFERGTNCKA' A
#
# COMPACT_ATOMS: atom_id res chain seq x y z
N MET A 1 -6.58 0.93 -9.27
CA MET A 1 -6.12 1.65 -8.07
C MET A 1 -4.78 2.31 -8.37
N PRO A 2 -4.66 3.66 -8.31
CA PRO A 2 -3.50 4.40 -8.84
C PRO A 2 -2.16 4.20 -8.09
N HIS A 3 -2.17 3.66 -6.87
CA HIS A 3 -0.95 3.43 -6.08
C HIS A 3 -0.50 1.97 -6.00
N THR A 4 -1.34 1.02 -6.43
CA THR A 4 -1.08 -0.42 -6.28
C THR A 4 0.20 -0.88 -6.96
N GLU A 5 0.48 -0.43 -8.18
CA GLU A 5 1.72 -0.80 -8.87
C GLU A 5 2.97 -0.26 -8.17
N SER A 6 2.88 0.94 -7.59
CA SER A 6 4.00 1.52 -6.85
C SER A 6 4.22 0.79 -5.53
N LEU A 7 3.15 0.42 -4.84
CA LEU A 7 3.20 -0.39 -3.62
C LEU A 7 3.77 -1.78 -3.92
N LEU A 8 3.35 -2.43 -5.01
CA LEU A 8 3.87 -3.74 -5.42
C LEU A 8 5.36 -3.68 -5.74
N ARG A 9 5.83 -2.65 -6.45
CA ARG A 9 7.27 -2.47 -6.69
C ARG A 9 8.07 -2.30 -5.40
N ALA A 10 7.53 -1.60 -4.40
CA ALA A 10 8.16 -1.45 -3.09
C ALA A 10 8.14 -2.78 -2.32
N ALA A 11 6.98 -3.44 -2.25
CA ALA A 11 6.78 -4.72 -1.57
C ALA A 11 7.71 -5.81 -2.13
N SER A 12 7.82 -5.92 -3.46
CA SER A 12 8.73 -6.89 -4.10
C SER A 12 10.21 -6.69 -3.72
N ARG A 13 10.64 -5.46 -3.42
CA ARG A 13 12.01 -5.19 -2.94
C ARG A 13 12.21 -5.63 -1.48
N ILE A 14 11.16 -5.55 -0.68
CA ILE A 14 11.16 -5.94 0.74
C ILE A 14 11.10 -7.46 0.87
N THR A 15 10.15 -8.11 0.21
CA THR A 15 9.84 -9.54 0.41
C THR A 15 10.72 -10.47 -0.43
N ARG A 16 11.18 -10.00 -1.60
CA ARG A 16 11.90 -10.82 -2.61
C ARG A 16 11.14 -12.07 -3.07
N GLU A 17 9.84 -12.12 -2.80
CA GLU A 17 8.93 -13.22 -3.11
C GLU A 17 7.59 -12.61 -3.53
N ARG A 18 7.01 -13.10 -4.62
CA ARG A 18 5.91 -12.43 -5.31
C ARG A 18 4.60 -12.57 -4.55
N ALA A 19 4.27 -13.74 -4.02
CA ALA A 19 3.05 -13.94 -3.25
C ALA A 19 3.05 -13.07 -1.99
N ALA A 20 4.16 -13.07 -1.24
CA ALA A 20 4.34 -12.20 -0.07
C ALA A 20 4.27 -10.71 -0.42
N ALA A 21 4.73 -10.30 -1.61
CA ALA A 21 4.60 -8.92 -2.06
C ALA A 21 3.13 -8.55 -2.35
N GLU A 22 2.40 -9.46 -3.00
CA GLU A 22 0.97 -9.30 -3.28
C GLU A 22 0.15 -9.24 -1.98
N ASP A 23 0.46 -10.10 -1.01
CA ASP A 23 -0.18 -10.12 0.32
C ASP A 23 0.10 -8.84 1.10
N LEU A 24 1.36 -8.38 1.13
CA LEU A 24 1.75 -7.13 1.79
C LEU A 24 1.00 -5.91 1.21
N VAL A 25 0.83 -5.86 -0.11
CA VAL A 25 0.05 -4.79 -0.77
C VAL A 25 -1.43 -4.87 -0.37
N GLN A 26 -2.00 -6.07 -0.29
CA GLN A 26 -3.39 -6.25 0.13
C GLN A 26 -3.60 -5.78 1.58
N GLU A 27 -2.75 -6.21 2.52
CA GLU A 27 -2.81 -5.78 3.91
C GLU A 27 -2.68 -4.26 4.04
N THR A 28 -1.77 -3.65 3.28
CA THR A 28 -1.57 -2.20 3.26
C THR A 28 -2.83 -1.47 2.80
N LEU A 29 -3.47 -1.92 1.72
CA LEU A 29 -4.70 -1.29 1.21
C LEU A 29 -5.88 -1.47 2.18
N LEU A 30 -6.00 -2.63 2.82
CA LEU A 30 -7.02 -2.88 3.83
C LEU A 30 -6.82 -2.00 5.08
N GLY A 31 -5.57 -1.84 5.53
CA GLY A 31 -5.22 -0.93 6.62
C GLY A 31 -5.55 0.52 6.27
N ALA A 32 -5.14 0.97 5.08
CA ALA A 32 -5.43 2.32 4.60
C ALA A 32 -6.94 2.59 4.47
N TRP A 33 -7.72 1.60 4.04
CA TRP A 33 -9.17 1.75 3.96
C TRP A 33 -9.82 1.86 5.35
N ARG A 34 -9.34 1.07 6.33
CA ARG A 34 -9.83 1.13 7.72
C ARG A 34 -9.49 2.43 8.43
N ALA A 35 -8.36 3.06 8.09
CA ALA A 35 -7.92 4.33 8.67
C ALA A 35 -8.22 5.53 7.76
N PHE A 36 -9.05 5.36 6.73
CA PHE A 36 -9.29 6.40 5.73
C PHE A 36 -9.95 7.65 6.32
N ASP A 37 -10.71 7.51 7.40
CA ASP A 37 -11.31 8.60 8.16
C ASP A 37 -10.26 9.55 8.80
N GLN A 38 -9.05 9.06 9.02
CA GLN A 38 -7.93 9.84 9.58
C GLN A 38 -7.14 10.59 8.49
N PHE A 39 -7.45 10.36 7.22
CA PHE A 39 -6.76 11.01 6.12
C PHE A 39 -7.19 12.48 5.98
N GLU A 40 -6.24 13.39 6.07
CA GLU A 40 -6.46 14.81 5.83
C GLU A 40 -6.27 15.16 4.34
N ARG A 41 -7.33 15.60 3.68
CA ARG A 41 -7.27 16.01 2.26
C ARG A 41 -6.29 17.18 2.10
N GLY A 42 -5.42 17.08 1.11
CA GLY A 42 -4.37 18.07 0.85
C GLY A 42 -3.01 17.67 1.42
N THR A 43 -2.96 16.64 2.26
CA THR A 43 -1.71 15.98 2.67
C THR A 43 -1.28 14.93 1.64
N ASN A 44 -0.01 14.53 1.68
CA ASN A 44 0.54 13.55 0.76
C ASN A 44 0.12 12.13 1.16
N CYS A 45 -0.72 11.47 0.36
CA CYS A 45 -1.16 10.09 0.58
C CYS A 45 -0.05 9.03 0.45
N LYS A 46 1.18 9.42 0.09
CA LYS A 46 2.38 8.56 0.07
C LYS A 46 3.34 8.82 1.24
N ALA A 47 3.10 9.87 2.03
CA ALA A 47 4.00 10.27 3.12
C ALA A 47 3.73 9.46 4.38
#